data_AF-A0A2W0A3Y4-F1
#
_entry.id   AF-A0A2W0A3Y4-F1
#
_cell.length_a   1.000
_cell.length_b   1.000
_cell.length_c   1.000
_cell.angle_alpha   90.00
_cell.angle_beta   90.00
_cell.angle_gamma   90.00
#
_symmetry.space_group_name_H-M   'P 1'
#
loop_
_entity.id
_entity.type
_entity.pdbx_description
1 polymer ?
#
loop_
_entity_poly.entity_id
_entity_poly.type
_entity_poly.pdbx_seq_one_letter_code
_entity_poly.pdbx_strand_id
1 'polypeptide(L)'
;MAVTTQAAQKTPWLLLVFSLPSTRPSQRVEVWRKLQRYGALALRSSGYVLPNTPPNQEKLEWLATAIRNYKGQASLVQVQAFDDLPAEQMKQLFVDARSRDYEGLARELRKVLTLRAAQRSNGRVSRLRRRFQEIRAIEFFESPHGQRVEALLARVDEPDIPTKVRNGAAKNREYRNRVWITRPRPGIDRVSCAWLIRRFIDPKARFAFGNDPADHPDAVPF
;
A
#
# COMPACT_ATOMS: atom_id res chain seq x y z
N MET A 1 -38.10 42.08 -4.08
CA MET A 1 -37.57 41.28 -2.95
C MET A 1 -36.54 40.32 -3.51
N ALA A 2 -35.25 40.66 -3.41
CA ALA A 2 -34.19 39.76 -3.82
C ALA A 2 -33.97 38.76 -2.68
N VAL A 3 -34.31 37.49 -2.92
CA VAL A 3 -33.94 36.39 -2.03
C VAL A 3 -32.44 36.19 -2.22
N THR A 4 -31.63 36.83 -1.39
CA THR A 4 -30.21 36.54 -1.30
C THR A 4 -30.10 35.11 -0.79
N THR A 5 -29.76 34.17 -1.66
CA THR A 5 -29.40 32.81 -1.27
C THR A 5 -28.17 32.92 -0.37
N GLN A 6 -28.40 32.90 0.95
CA GLN A 6 -27.38 32.85 1.96
C GLN A 6 -26.54 31.61 1.68
N ALA A 7 -25.33 31.79 1.14
CA ALA A 7 -24.39 30.69 0.96
C ALA A 7 -24.23 30.05 2.34
N ALA A 8 -24.81 28.86 2.52
CA ALA A 8 -24.78 28.15 3.79
C ALA A 8 -23.34 28.14 4.28
N GLN A 9 -23.07 28.75 5.44
CA GLN A 9 -21.75 28.79 6.04
C GLN A 9 -21.29 27.34 6.22
N LYS A 10 -20.47 26.84 5.30
CA LYS A 10 -19.94 25.48 5.38
C LYS A 10 -19.03 25.42 6.59
N THR A 11 -19.47 24.72 7.62
CA THR A 11 -18.64 24.32 8.76
C THR A 11 -17.65 23.26 8.25
N PRO A 12 -16.35 23.57 8.09
CA PRO A 12 -15.42 22.63 7.46
C PRO A 12 -14.97 21.50 8.37
N TRP A 13 -15.28 21.57 9.67
CA TRP A 13 -14.77 20.64 10.68
C TRP A 13 -15.87 20.05 11.55
N LEU A 14 -15.62 18.82 12.00
CA LEU A 14 -16.35 18.13 13.05
C LEU A 14 -15.43 17.99 14.25
N LEU A 15 -15.91 18.40 15.42
CA LEU A 15 -15.19 18.29 16.69
C LEU A 15 -15.96 17.35 17.62
N LEU A 16 -15.33 16.25 18.01
CA LEU A 16 -15.80 15.38 19.07
C LEU A 16 -15.07 15.71 20.37
N VAL A 17 -15.81 16.15 21.38
CA VAL A 17 -15.34 16.28 22.76
C VAL A 17 -16.04 15.22 23.60
N PHE A 18 -15.29 14.47 24.40
CA PHE A 18 -15.88 13.39 25.19
C PHE A 18 -15.12 13.11 26.48
N SER A 19 -15.81 12.45 27.41
CA SER A 19 -15.25 11.89 28.64
C SER A 19 -15.77 10.48 28.84
N LEU A 20 -14.95 9.62 29.45
CA LEU A 20 -15.30 8.25 29.80
C LEU A 20 -14.95 8.00 31.27
N PRO A 21 -15.75 7.19 32.00
CA PRO A 21 -15.43 6.81 33.37
C PRO A 21 -14.04 6.13 33.46
N SER A 22 -13.26 6.50 34.48
CA SER A 22 -11.91 5.97 34.72
C SER A 22 -11.90 4.46 35.03
N THR A 23 -13.03 3.93 35.50
CA THR A 23 -13.22 2.51 35.87
C THR A 23 -13.31 1.55 34.67
N ARG A 24 -13.26 2.05 33.43
CA ARG A 24 -13.47 1.24 32.21
C ARG A 24 -12.34 1.37 31.18
N PRO A 25 -11.16 0.79 31.47
CA PRO A 25 -9.98 0.90 30.60
C PRO A 25 -10.21 0.31 29.20
N SER A 26 -10.90 -0.83 29.09
CA SER A 26 -11.15 -1.50 27.79
C SER A 26 -11.96 -0.62 26.83
N GLN A 27 -12.99 0.07 27.33
CA GLN A 27 -13.83 0.97 26.51
C GLN A 27 -13.06 2.22 26.06
N ARG A 28 -12.19 2.77 26.92
CA ARG A 28 -11.30 3.88 26.54
C ARG A 28 -10.37 3.49 25.39
N VAL A 29 -9.77 2.29 25.48
CA VAL A 29 -8.91 1.76 24.43
C VAL A 29 -9.71 1.51 23.14
N GLU A 30 -10.93 1.00 23.24
CA GLU A 30 -11.80 0.80 22.07
C GLU A 30 -12.12 2.12 21.35
N VAL A 31 -12.54 3.16 22.10
CA VAL A 31 -12.84 4.49 21.55
C VAL A 31 -11.60 5.11 20.92
N TRP A 32 -10.45 5.05 21.60
CA TRP A 32 -9.19 5.52 21.05
C TRP A 32 -8.82 4.81 19.76
N ARG A 33 -8.95 3.48 19.68
CA ARG A 33 -8.71 2.70 18.45
C ARG A 33 -9.64 3.10 17.31
N LYS A 34 -10.92 3.38 17.60
CA LYS A 34 -11.87 3.89 16.59
C LYS A 34 -11.44 5.25 16.06
N LEU A 35 -11.04 6.17 16.93
CA LEU A 35 -10.54 7.49 16.54
C LEU A 35 -9.30 7.40 15.64
N GLN A 36 -8.34 6.54 15.99
CA GLN A 36 -7.18 6.27 15.13
C GLN A 36 -7.60 5.69 13.76
N ARG A 37 -8.52 4.72 13.75
CA ARG A 37 -9.06 4.12 12.51
C ARG A 37 -9.87 5.08 11.65
N TYR A 38 -10.43 6.13 12.24
CA TYR A 38 -11.11 7.19 11.50
C TYR A 38 -10.15 8.27 11.02
N GLY A 39 -8.88 8.23 11.44
CA GLY A 39 -7.90 9.25 11.12
C GLY A 39 -8.10 10.57 11.85
N ALA A 40 -8.83 10.56 12.97
CA ALA A 40 -9.14 11.76 13.73
C ALA A 40 -7.87 12.40 14.29
N LEU A 41 -7.77 13.72 14.14
CA LEU A 41 -6.67 14.51 14.68
C LEU A 41 -6.98 14.89 16.13
N ALA A 42 -6.10 14.53 17.06
CA ALA A 42 -6.23 14.95 18.46
C ALA A 42 -5.76 16.40 18.63
N LEU A 43 -6.60 17.23 19.25
CA LEU A 43 -6.24 18.57 19.71
C LEU A 43 -5.70 18.53 21.13
N ARG A 44 -4.90 19.54 21.49
CA ARG A 44 -4.36 19.70 22.86
C ARG A 44 -5.46 19.88 23.91
N SER A 45 -6.60 20.44 23.51
CA SER A 45 -7.79 20.70 24.33
C SER A 45 -8.68 19.46 24.59
N SER A 46 -8.17 18.24 24.37
CA SER A 46 -8.91 16.97 24.54
C SER A 46 -10.06 16.74 23.55
N GLY A 47 -10.08 17.47 22.44
CA GLY A 47 -11.00 17.27 21.32
C GLY A 47 -10.38 16.43 20.20
N TYR A 48 -11.22 15.78 19.40
CA TYR A 48 -10.82 15.08 18.18
C TYR A 48 -11.51 15.68 16.96
N VAL A 49 -10.76 15.96 15.91
CA VAL A 49 -11.24 16.66 14.72
C VAL A 49 -11.22 15.76 13.50
N LEU A 50 -12.25 15.90 12.66
CA LEU A 50 -12.31 15.39 11.30
C LEU A 50 -12.82 16.47 10.35
N PRO A 51 -12.49 16.43 9.04
CA PRO A 51 -13.19 17.22 8.05
C PRO A 51 -14.68 16.90 8.04
N ASN A 52 -15.51 17.94 7.89
CA ASN A 52 -16.96 17.78 7.83
C ASN A 52 -17.38 17.20 6.47
N THR A 53 -17.50 15.88 6.44
CA THR A 53 -18.05 15.12 5.33
C THR A 53 -19.15 14.20 5.87
N PRO A 54 -20.19 13.86 5.08
CA PRO A 54 -21.24 12.96 5.55
C PRO A 54 -20.72 11.63 6.14
N PRO A 55 -19.74 10.95 5.53
CA PRO A 55 -19.17 9.72 6.11
C PRO A 55 -18.45 9.94 7.45
N ASN A 56 -17.79 11.09 7.64
CA ASN A 56 -17.10 11.39 8.90
C ASN A 56 -18.09 11.80 9.99
N GLN A 57 -19.14 12.53 9.65
CA GLN A 57 -20.22 12.88 10.56
C GLN A 57 -20.87 11.62 11.12
N GLU A 58 -21.29 10.70 10.24
CA GLU A 58 -21.88 9.43 10.63
C GLU A 58 -20.95 8.64 11.59
N LYS A 59 -19.67 8.48 11.23
CA LYS A 59 -18.67 7.79 12.08
C LYS A 59 -18.61 8.39 13.50
N LEU A 60 -18.61 9.72 13.62
CA LEU A 60 -18.52 10.40 14.92
C LEU A 60 -19.85 10.36 15.68
N GLU A 61 -20.99 10.39 15.01
CA GLU A 61 -22.31 10.23 15.64
C GLU A 61 -22.47 8.83 16.25
N TRP A 62 -22.09 7.78 15.51
CA TRP A 62 -22.06 6.41 16.04
C TRP A 62 -21.11 6.29 17.22
N LEU A 63 -19.92 6.90 17.15
CA LEU A 63 -18.95 6.87 18.24
C LEU A 63 -19.45 7.64 19.48
N ALA A 64 -20.06 8.81 19.31
CA ALA A 64 -20.65 9.58 20.39
C ALA A 64 -21.76 8.79 21.08
N THR A 65 -22.61 8.11 20.32
CA THR A 65 -23.65 7.22 20.85
C THR A 65 -23.04 6.06 21.65
N ALA A 66 -21.99 5.41 21.14
CA ALA A 66 -21.29 4.35 21.86
C ALA A 66 -20.69 4.86 23.20
N ILE A 67 -20.07 6.05 23.20
CA ILE A 67 -19.52 6.66 24.41
C ILE A 67 -20.61 6.92 25.46
N ARG A 68 -21.77 7.42 25.05
CA ARG A 68 -22.91 7.65 25.96
C ARG A 68 -23.44 6.33 26.53
N ASN A 69 -23.50 5.26 25.71
CA ASN A 69 -23.85 3.92 26.17
C ASN A 69 -22.85 3.36 27.19
N TYR A 70 -21.58 3.75 27.08
CA TYR A 70 -20.53 3.46 28.06
C TYR A 70 -20.63 4.30 29.34
N LYS A 71 -21.73 5.04 29.55
CA LYS A 71 -21.92 5.97 30.68
C LYS A 71 -20.91 7.13 30.68
N GLY A 72 -20.34 7.44 29.51
CA GLY A 72 -19.55 8.65 29.28
C GLY A 72 -20.40 9.81 28.80
N GLN A 73 -19.74 10.95 28.54
CA GLN A 73 -20.34 12.11 27.89
C GLN A 73 -19.67 12.32 26.53
N ALA A 74 -20.44 12.73 25.53
CA ALA A 74 -19.91 13.06 24.21
C ALA A 74 -20.75 14.16 23.56
N SER A 75 -20.06 15.12 22.96
CA SER A 75 -20.63 16.21 22.17
C SER A 75 -19.94 16.24 20.81
N LEU A 76 -20.74 16.17 19.75
CA LEU A 76 -20.28 16.35 18.38
C LEU A 76 -20.72 17.74 17.93
N VAL A 77 -19.77 18.57 17.53
CA VAL A 77 -19.99 19.97 17.16
C VAL A 77 -19.48 20.20 15.76
N GLN A 78 -20.25 20.92 14.94
CA GLN A 78 -19.75 21.43 13.67
C GLN A 78 -19.05 22.76 13.93
N VAL A 79 -17.78 22.84 13.55
CA VAL A 79 -16.92 23.99 13.85
C VAL A 79 -16.60 24.71 12.55
N GLN A 80 -16.83 26.03 12.53
CA GLN A 80 -16.49 26.86 11.38
C GLN A 80 -14.99 27.16 11.31
N ALA A 81 -14.40 27.54 12.45
CA ALA A 81 -12.97 27.84 12.56
C ALA A 81 -12.51 27.65 14.02
N PHE A 82 -11.20 27.49 14.19
CA PHE A 82 -10.51 27.59 15.47
C PHE A 82 -9.76 28.92 15.46
N ASP A 83 -9.79 29.66 16.56
CA ASP A 83 -9.15 30.97 16.70
C ASP A 83 -7.62 30.86 16.70
N ASP A 84 -7.08 29.83 17.36
CA ASP A 84 -5.65 29.55 17.50
C ASP A 84 -5.07 28.65 16.39
N LEU A 85 -5.92 28.14 15.50
CA LEU A 85 -5.52 27.15 14.50
C LEU A 85 -6.20 27.41 13.14
N PRO A 86 -5.57 28.23 12.29
CA PRO A 86 -6.05 28.51 10.94
C PRO A 86 -6.28 27.24 10.11
N ALA A 87 -7.23 27.28 9.19
CA ALA A 87 -7.64 26.13 8.40
C ALA A 87 -6.47 25.45 7.65
N GLU A 88 -5.56 26.22 7.06
CA GLU A 88 -4.38 25.67 6.37
C GLU A 88 -3.41 24.96 7.33
N GLN A 89 -3.22 25.50 8.53
CA GLN A 89 -2.41 24.84 9.54
C GLN A 89 -3.08 23.55 10.04
N MET A 90 -4.40 23.55 10.20
CA MET A 90 -5.16 22.34 10.53
C MET A 90 -5.02 21.26 9.44
N LYS A 91 -5.14 21.63 8.16
CA LYS A 91 -4.89 20.71 7.04
C LYS A 91 -3.47 20.15 7.09
N GLN A 92 -2.47 21.00 7.35
CA GLN A 92 -1.08 20.57 7.46
C GLN A 92 -0.88 19.56 8.59
N LEU A 93 -1.55 19.71 9.73
CA LEU A 93 -1.48 18.72 10.81
C LEU A 93 -2.02 17.33 10.39
N PHE A 94 -3.08 17.29 9.56
CA PHE A 94 -3.55 16.03 8.98
C PHE A 94 -2.53 15.43 8.00
N VAL A 95 -1.94 16.28 7.14
CA VAL A 95 -0.88 15.86 6.21
C VAL A 95 0.31 15.29 6.99
N ASP A 96 0.78 15.98 8.02
CA ASP A 96 1.92 15.56 8.85
C ASP A 96 1.62 14.23 9.56
N ALA A 97 0.41 14.04 10.06
CA ALA A 97 -0.01 12.79 10.70
C ALA A 97 0.09 11.61 9.71
N ARG A 98 -0.49 11.75 8.50
CA ARG A 98 -0.42 10.72 7.46
C ARG A 98 0.99 10.52 6.91
N SER A 99 1.78 11.59 6.85
CA SER A 99 3.18 11.55 6.42
C SER A 99 3.99 10.60 7.29
N ARG A 100 3.84 10.67 8.63
CA ARG A 100 4.50 9.75 9.57
C ARG A 100 4.07 8.29 9.37
N ASP A 101 2.78 8.05 9.10
CA ASP A 101 2.26 6.71 8.82
C ASP A 101 2.91 6.13 7.54
N TYR A 102 2.96 6.92 6.46
CA TYR A 102 3.60 6.53 5.21
C TYR A 102 5.11 6.32 5.36
N GLU A 103 5.81 7.15 6.14
CA GLU A 103 7.24 6.96 6.42
C GLU A 103 7.51 5.66 7.18
N GLY A 104 6.67 5.31 8.15
CA GLY A 104 6.71 4.02 8.83
C GLY A 104 6.57 2.86 7.84
N LEU A 105 5.56 2.93 6.98
CA LEU A 105 5.30 1.91 5.96
C LEU A 105 6.43 1.81 4.92
N ALA A 106 6.97 2.94 4.47
CA ALA A 106 8.09 2.99 3.54
C ALA A 106 9.35 2.35 4.14
N ARG A 107 9.63 2.56 5.43
CA ARG A 107 10.74 1.88 6.12
C ARG A 107 10.56 0.36 6.12
N GLU A 108 9.36 -0.13 6.37
CA GLU A 108 9.07 -1.58 6.34
C GLU A 108 9.19 -2.16 4.93
N LEU A 109 8.72 -1.46 3.90
CA LEU A 109 8.84 -1.87 2.50
C LEU A 109 10.29 -1.92 2.04
N ARG A 110 11.12 -0.93 2.41
CA ARG A 110 12.57 -0.97 2.11
C ARG A 110 13.24 -2.21 2.67
N LYS A 111 12.89 -2.64 3.90
CA LYS A 111 13.38 -3.90 4.50
C LYS A 111 12.92 -5.15 3.76
N VAL A 112 11.79 -5.11 3.05
CA VAL A 112 11.37 -6.22 2.18
C VAL A 112 12.16 -6.21 0.88
N LEU A 113 12.40 -5.02 0.32
CA LEU A 113 13.17 -4.85 -0.93
C LEU A 113 14.66 -5.20 -0.79
N THR A 114 15.21 -5.29 0.43
CA THR A 114 16.57 -5.82 0.63
C THR A 114 16.65 -7.34 0.40
N LEU A 115 15.51 -8.05 0.36
CA LEU A 115 15.45 -9.48 0.09
C LEU A 115 15.30 -9.75 -1.40
N ARG A 116 15.85 -10.88 -1.87
CA ARG A 116 15.59 -11.38 -3.22
C ARG A 116 14.11 -11.69 -3.39
N ALA A 117 13.58 -11.52 -4.61
CA ALA A 117 12.18 -11.75 -4.94
C ALA A 117 11.68 -13.12 -4.44
N ALA A 118 12.46 -14.18 -4.64
CA ALA A 118 12.13 -15.54 -4.18
C ALA A 118 12.06 -15.70 -2.65
N GLN A 119 12.66 -14.79 -1.88
CA GLN A 119 12.68 -14.80 -0.41
C GLN A 119 11.61 -13.88 0.20
N ARG A 120 10.90 -13.08 -0.62
CA ARG A 120 9.86 -12.17 -0.13
C ARG A 120 8.61 -12.98 0.23
N SER A 121 8.15 -12.83 1.48
CA SER A 121 6.91 -13.48 1.92
C SER A 121 5.69 -12.76 1.32
N ASN A 122 4.91 -13.47 0.49
CA ASN A 122 3.65 -12.97 -0.07
C ASN A 122 2.70 -12.46 1.02
N GLY A 123 2.55 -13.19 2.12
CA GLY A 123 1.69 -12.79 3.24
C GLY A 123 2.16 -11.49 3.91
N ARG A 124 3.48 -11.28 4.03
CA ARG A 124 4.05 -10.03 4.54
C ARG A 124 3.76 -8.86 3.59
N VAL A 125 3.96 -9.05 2.29
CA VAL A 125 3.70 -8.00 1.28
C VAL A 125 2.20 -7.64 1.23
N SER A 126 1.31 -8.63 1.23
CA SER A 126 -0.14 -8.41 1.27
C SER A 126 -0.57 -7.63 2.52
N ARG A 127 0.06 -7.89 3.67
CA ARG A 127 -0.20 -7.11 4.90
C ARG A 127 0.22 -5.65 4.76
N LEU A 128 1.37 -5.38 4.12
CA LEU A 128 1.84 -4.01 3.86
C LEU A 128 0.93 -3.28 2.86
N ARG A 129 0.44 -3.97 1.82
CA ARG A 129 -0.57 -3.42 0.90
C ARG A 129 -1.86 -3.06 1.61
N ARG A 130 -2.38 -3.96 2.44
CA ARG A 130 -3.57 -3.69 3.24
C ARG A 130 -3.38 -2.46 4.12
N ARG A 131 -2.24 -2.37 4.81
CA ARG A 131 -1.92 -1.20 5.64
C ARG A 131 -1.81 0.09 4.82
N PHE A 132 -1.28 0.04 3.60
CA PHE A 132 -1.28 1.19 2.68
C PHE A 132 -2.70 1.68 2.39
N GLN A 133 -3.61 0.76 2.06
CA GLN A 133 -5.02 1.07 1.79
C GLN A 133 -5.74 1.61 3.03
N GLU A 134 -5.43 1.07 4.21
CA GLU A 134 -5.96 1.58 5.48
C GLU A 134 -5.51 3.03 5.76
N ILE A 135 -4.25 3.40 5.44
CA ILE A 135 -3.77 4.79 5.57
C ILE A 135 -4.43 5.69 4.53
N ARG A 136 -4.51 5.26 3.25
CA ARG A 136 -5.19 6.00 2.17
C ARG A 136 -6.65 6.29 2.49
N ALA A 137 -7.36 5.34 3.11
CA ALA A 137 -8.77 5.51 3.48
C ALA A 137 -9.02 6.61 4.54
N ILE A 138 -7.97 7.07 5.22
CA ILE A 138 -8.01 8.15 6.22
C ILE A 138 -7.09 9.33 5.87
N GLU A 139 -6.64 9.37 4.61
CA GLU A 139 -5.94 10.52 4.02
C GLU A 139 -7.00 11.51 3.51
N PHE A 140 -7.25 12.55 4.30
CA PHE A 140 -8.24 13.57 3.93
C PHE A 140 -7.66 14.68 3.05
N PHE A 141 -6.35 14.87 3.10
CA PHE A 141 -5.59 15.86 2.35
C PHE A 141 -4.35 15.17 1.80
N GLU A 142 -4.02 15.45 0.53
CA GLU A 142 -2.98 14.72 -0.19
C GLU A 142 -1.59 14.88 0.46
N SER A 143 -0.86 13.78 0.61
CA SER A 143 0.54 13.76 1.00
C SER A 143 1.44 13.22 -0.13
N PRO A 144 2.57 13.88 -0.46
CA PRO A 144 3.51 13.38 -1.46
C PRO A 144 4.14 12.02 -1.05
N HIS A 145 4.08 11.66 0.24
CA HIS A 145 4.64 10.40 0.72
C HIS A 145 3.82 9.17 0.30
N GLY A 146 2.53 9.34 -0.01
CA GLY A 146 1.69 8.26 -0.54
C GLY A 146 2.23 7.71 -1.87
N GLN A 147 2.60 8.60 -2.79
CA GLN A 147 3.18 8.24 -4.09
C GLN A 147 4.51 7.48 -3.94
N ARG A 148 5.33 7.87 -2.96
CA ARG A 148 6.59 7.18 -2.66
C ARG A 148 6.36 5.74 -2.20
N VAL A 149 5.36 5.50 -1.35
CA VAL A 149 5.00 4.15 -0.89
C VAL A 149 4.47 3.31 -2.04
N GLU A 150 3.64 3.89 -2.90
CA GLU A 150 3.10 3.25 -4.09
C GLU A 150 4.21 2.80 -5.05
N ALA A 151 5.19 3.66 -5.32
CA ALA A 151 6.37 3.30 -6.10
C ALA A 151 7.20 2.16 -5.46
N LEU A 152 7.31 2.14 -4.13
CA LEU A 152 7.99 1.04 -3.43
C LEU A 152 7.21 -0.27 -3.54
N LEU A 153 5.88 -0.23 -3.46
CA LEU A 153 5.03 -1.41 -3.64
C LEU A 153 5.14 -1.97 -5.05
N ALA A 154 5.13 -1.12 -6.08
CA ALA A 154 5.33 -1.54 -7.48
C ALA A 154 6.66 -2.29 -7.66
N ARG A 155 7.75 -1.80 -7.05
CA ARG A 155 9.06 -2.47 -7.08
C ARG A 155 9.10 -3.81 -6.34
N VAL A 156 8.21 -4.04 -5.38
CA VAL A 156 8.13 -5.34 -4.70
C VAL A 156 7.61 -6.42 -5.65
N ASP A 157 6.71 -6.04 -6.58
CA ASP A 157 6.13 -6.91 -7.60
C ASP A 157 7.06 -7.17 -8.78
N GLU A 158 8.06 -6.31 -8.98
CA GLU A 158 9.06 -6.53 -10.02
C GLU A 158 9.84 -7.82 -9.74
N PRO A 159 9.94 -8.74 -10.72
CA PRO A 159 10.82 -9.89 -10.59
C PRO A 159 12.26 -9.40 -10.43
N ASP A 160 13.06 -10.10 -9.64
CA ASP A 160 14.51 -9.84 -9.61
C ASP A 160 15.04 -10.10 -11.02
N ILE A 161 15.20 -9.04 -11.83
CA ILE A 161 15.94 -9.14 -13.06
C ILE A 161 17.39 -9.36 -12.62
N PRO A 162 18.00 -10.53 -12.89
CA PRO A 162 19.37 -10.77 -12.46
C PRO A 162 20.24 -9.71 -13.11
N THR A 163 20.82 -8.83 -12.29
CA THR A 163 21.77 -7.82 -12.75
C THR A 163 22.98 -8.57 -13.27
N LYS A 164 23.04 -8.79 -14.59
CA LYS A 164 24.11 -9.48 -15.35
C LYS A 164 24.92 -10.49 -14.51
N VAL A 165 24.54 -11.77 -14.55
CA VAL A 165 25.45 -12.86 -14.18
C VAL A 165 26.64 -12.81 -15.14
N ARG A 166 27.70 -12.06 -14.80
CA ARG A 166 28.95 -11.97 -15.59
C ARG A 166 29.78 -13.26 -15.56
N ASN A 167 29.32 -14.31 -14.87
CA ASN A 167 30.12 -15.51 -14.61
C ASN A 167 29.88 -16.68 -15.60
N GLY A 168 29.14 -16.46 -16.70
CA GLY A 168 28.91 -17.51 -17.73
C GLY A 168 29.43 -17.19 -19.14
N ALA A 169 29.98 -15.99 -19.38
CA ALA A 169 30.30 -15.52 -20.73
C ALA A 169 31.34 -16.38 -21.46
N ALA A 170 32.21 -17.08 -20.73
CA ALA A 170 33.19 -18.00 -21.30
C ALA A 170 32.59 -19.38 -21.68
N LYS A 171 31.64 -19.91 -20.89
CA LYS A 171 31.01 -21.23 -21.13
C LYS A 171 29.88 -21.21 -22.15
N ASN A 172 29.19 -20.08 -22.33
CA ASN A 172 28.05 -19.99 -23.26
C ASN A 172 28.43 -19.85 -24.74
N ARG A 173 29.72 -19.70 -25.11
CA ARG A 173 30.11 -19.58 -26.52
C ARG A 173 29.80 -20.84 -27.34
N GLU A 174 30.00 -22.02 -26.75
CA GLU A 174 29.75 -23.32 -27.40
C GLU A 174 28.27 -23.56 -27.73
N TYR A 175 27.39 -22.94 -26.95
CA TYR A 175 25.94 -23.10 -27.03
C TYR A 175 25.25 -21.99 -27.84
N ARG A 176 26.00 -21.09 -28.51
CA ARG A 176 25.45 -20.02 -29.35
C ARG A 176 25.21 -20.46 -30.79
N ASN A 177 24.17 -19.90 -31.41
CA ASN A 177 23.71 -20.22 -32.76
C ASN A 177 23.42 -21.72 -32.97
N ARG A 178 23.03 -22.43 -31.92
CA ARG A 178 22.74 -23.87 -31.96
C ARG A 178 21.27 -24.13 -32.29
N VAL A 179 21.01 -25.32 -32.79
CA VAL A 179 19.66 -25.89 -32.82
C VAL A 179 19.47 -26.65 -31.50
N TRP A 180 18.32 -26.47 -30.86
CA TRP A 180 17.99 -27.05 -29.56
C TRP A 180 16.80 -27.99 -29.74
N ILE A 181 16.90 -29.23 -29.25
CA ILE A 181 15.86 -30.25 -29.47
C ILE A 181 15.19 -30.67 -28.18
N THR A 182 13.86 -30.81 -28.24
CA THR A 182 13.03 -31.39 -27.18
C THR A 182 12.00 -32.34 -27.80
N ARG A 183 11.36 -33.16 -26.98
CA ARG A 183 10.25 -34.03 -27.40
C ARG A 183 9.07 -33.24 -27.99
N PRO A 184 8.28 -33.85 -28.90
CA PRO A 184 7.01 -33.29 -29.36
C PRO A 184 6.05 -33.06 -28.18
N ARG A 185 5.22 -32.01 -28.27
CA ARG A 185 4.28 -31.57 -27.22
C ARG A 185 4.98 -31.29 -25.88
N PRO A 186 5.88 -30.27 -25.83
CA PRO A 186 6.56 -29.90 -24.60
C PRO A 186 5.56 -29.44 -23.52
N GLY A 187 5.80 -29.84 -22.27
CA GLY A 187 5.10 -29.27 -21.12
C GLY A 187 5.60 -27.85 -20.79
N ILE A 188 4.94 -27.19 -19.84
CA ILE A 188 5.22 -25.78 -19.50
C ILE A 188 6.67 -25.54 -19.06
N ASP A 189 7.31 -26.51 -18.42
CA ASP A 189 8.71 -26.42 -18.00
C ASP A 189 9.66 -26.32 -19.20
N ARG A 190 9.44 -27.13 -20.26
CA ARG A 190 10.28 -27.13 -21.46
C ARG A 190 10.07 -25.87 -22.30
N VAL A 191 8.85 -25.32 -22.33
CA VAL A 191 8.57 -24.01 -22.92
C VAL A 191 9.30 -22.90 -22.16
N SER A 192 9.30 -22.98 -20.83
CA SER A 192 10.02 -22.04 -19.96
C SER A 192 11.54 -22.14 -20.15
N CYS A 193 12.07 -23.35 -20.30
CA CYS A 193 13.47 -23.58 -20.65
C CYS A 193 13.82 -22.98 -22.01
N ALA A 194 12.97 -23.15 -23.04
CA ALA A 194 13.20 -22.54 -24.36
C ALA A 194 13.27 -21.01 -24.27
N TRP A 195 12.39 -20.39 -23.48
CA TRP A 195 12.45 -18.95 -23.20
C TRP A 195 13.76 -18.55 -22.51
N LEU A 196 14.18 -19.30 -21.48
CA LEU A 196 15.44 -19.07 -20.76
C LEU A 196 16.67 -19.18 -21.67
N ILE A 197 16.72 -20.22 -22.50
CA ILE A 197 17.79 -20.44 -23.48
C ILE A 197 17.90 -19.22 -24.39
N ARG A 198 16.78 -18.76 -24.96
CA ARG A 198 16.78 -17.63 -25.88
C ARG A 198 17.11 -16.31 -25.19
N ARG A 199 16.81 -16.18 -23.90
CA ARG A 199 17.05 -14.95 -23.14
C ARG A 199 18.48 -14.84 -22.62
N PHE A 200 19.08 -15.95 -22.18
CA PHE A 200 20.31 -15.92 -21.37
C PHE A 200 21.49 -16.68 -21.99
N ILE A 201 21.26 -17.62 -22.90
CA ILE A 201 22.31 -18.48 -23.46
C ILE A 201 22.57 -18.11 -24.92
N ASP A 202 21.53 -18.26 -25.76
CA ASP A 202 21.62 -18.11 -27.21
C ASP A 202 20.45 -17.27 -27.76
N PRO A 203 20.64 -15.95 -27.94
CA PRO A 203 19.61 -15.07 -28.50
C PRO A 203 19.08 -15.49 -29.88
N LYS A 204 19.87 -16.28 -30.63
CA LYS A 204 19.53 -16.77 -31.97
C LYS A 204 19.18 -18.27 -31.99
N ALA A 205 18.87 -18.85 -30.82
CA ALA A 205 18.48 -20.25 -30.69
C ALA A 205 17.33 -20.61 -31.64
N ARG A 206 17.48 -21.74 -32.33
CA ARG A 206 16.43 -22.39 -33.12
C ARG A 206 16.00 -23.66 -32.41
N PHE A 207 14.70 -23.98 -32.44
CA PHE A 207 14.16 -25.12 -31.71
C PHE A 207 13.59 -26.17 -32.68
N ALA A 208 13.92 -27.43 -32.43
CA ALA A 208 13.40 -28.60 -33.12
C ALA A 208 12.60 -29.48 -32.16
N PHE A 209 11.64 -30.22 -32.71
CA PHE A 209 10.79 -31.14 -31.95
C PHE A 209 10.92 -32.54 -32.55
N GLY A 210 11.48 -33.47 -31.80
CA GLY A 210 11.77 -34.82 -32.28
C GLY A 210 11.85 -35.83 -31.13
N ASN A 211 11.59 -37.10 -31.44
CA ASN A 211 11.60 -38.17 -30.44
C ASN A 211 13.01 -38.73 -30.19
N ASP A 212 13.89 -38.66 -31.18
CA ASP A 212 15.26 -39.16 -31.10
C ASP A 212 16.28 -38.02 -31.35
N PRO A 213 17.15 -37.68 -30.37
CA PRO A 213 18.25 -36.77 -30.58
C PRO A 213 19.23 -37.21 -31.67
N ALA A 214 19.32 -38.51 -31.99
CA ALA A 214 20.20 -39.04 -33.03
C ALA A 214 19.85 -38.55 -34.44
N ASP A 215 18.59 -38.17 -34.68
CA ASP A 215 18.12 -37.59 -35.96
C ASP A 215 18.66 -36.16 -36.18
N HIS A 216 19.20 -35.55 -35.13
CA HIS A 216 19.75 -34.19 -35.14
C HIS A 216 21.11 -34.15 -34.41
N PRO A 217 22.18 -34.69 -35.01
CA PRO A 217 23.47 -34.89 -34.33
C PRO A 217 24.13 -33.59 -33.86
N ASP A 218 23.81 -32.45 -34.49
CA ASP A 218 24.32 -31.13 -34.12
C ASP A 218 23.42 -30.36 -33.15
N ALA A 219 22.26 -30.93 -32.77
CA ALA A 219 21.30 -30.30 -31.89
C ALA A 219 21.63 -30.56 -30.42
N VAL A 220 21.44 -29.53 -29.58
CA VAL A 220 21.65 -29.62 -28.14
C VAL A 220 20.32 -30.01 -27.49
N PRO A 221 20.23 -31.17 -26.82
CA PRO A 221 19.01 -31.57 -26.12
C PRO A 221 18.80 -30.72 -24.87
N PHE A 222 17.55 -30.33 -24.61
CA PHE A 222 17.15 -29.57 -23.41
C PHE A 222 15.76 -29.99 -22.93
#